data_AF-A0A172PD31-F1
#
_entry.id   AF-A0A172PD31-F1
#
_cell.length_a   1.000
_cell.length_b   1.000
_cell.length_c   1.000
_cell.angle_alpha   90.00
_cell.angle_beta   90.00
_cell.angle_gamma   90.00
#
_symmetry.space_group_name_H-M   'P 1'
#
loop_
_entity.id
_entity.type
_entity.pdbx_description
1 polymer ?
#
loop_
_entity_poly.entity_id
_entity_poly.type
_entity_poly.pdbx_seq_one_letter_code
_entity_poly.pdbx_strand_id
1 'polypeptide(L)'
;LRAKALKRKNREFLAETILNGRENTAMPAWKDKFSRDDATGIVDWLMDWKNTVELKLDLKKVKQTYTKLADVDALAKKYPVGKDGSVKYKGGEVKNVKDITFATERDASLVDFIDSTSGKVLSRHKAGFAVHVTVTNKANPRYAYSISRSGRLTMFDIGAPGQPAVASVQVGQESRGLAVSPDGKYVMAGDYNPGGAVLCDAHTLMPLKAYDTSRVIDMDGQINPSRVAYIADTPYGPYFSFALKDAGHVYIVDYSKPNFPIVGDIPKIGRVLHDAFLNENKGEDFGRYVQVASQGSDLMGIVDQKTMKLAAKVFTGKKSKPHPGQGSSWFNKKMGKQLNATQSMNFGQVVIWTSPGWKIVKKVKTAGGGLFVGTGEDTPWIWADCVLGKPANYNKVYLINKETLETDRIIEVGKKKGHLIDAKSGKVLQEWDATQHEKVAVNEKTFGKEKILPMPTKLGA
;
A
#
# COMPACT_ATOMS: atom_id res chain seq x y z
N LEU A 1 4.44 -20.49 -0.76
CA LEU A 1 3.16 -20.94 -1.36
C LEU A 1 2.39 -21.83 -0.35
N ARG A 2 1.09 -22.10 -0.55
CA ARG A 2 0.23 -22.87 0.38
C ARG A 2 -0.18 -24.24 -0.18
N ALA A 3 0.80 -25.11 -0.49
CA ALA A 3 0.58 -26.45 -1.04
C ALA A 3 -0.52 -27.25 -0.32
N LYS A 4 -0.49 -27.30 1.03
CA LYS A 4 -1.51 -27.99 1.86
C LYS A 4 -2.94 -27.50 1.60
N ALA A 5 -3.14 -26.22 1.29
CA ALA A 5 -4.46 -25.68 0.99
C ALA A 5 -4.93 -26.08 -0.43
N LEU A 6 -4.00 -26.17 -1.38
CA LEU A 6 -4.28 -26.61 -2.75
C LEU A 6 -4.62 -28.10 -2.81
N LYS A 7 -3.91 -28.94 -2.06
CA LYS A 7 -4.20 -30.40 -1.97
C LYS A 7 -5.61 -30.73 -1.47
N ARG A 8 -6.33 -29.77 -0.86
CA ARG A 8 -7.74 -29.91 -0.44
C ARG A 8 -8.74 -29.53 -1.54
N LYS A 9 -8.27 -29.20 -2.74
CA LYS A 9 -9.09 -28.78 -3.88
C LYS A 9 -8.92 -29.77 -5.02
N ASN A 10 -9.98 -29.89 -5.82
CA ASN A 10 -9.95 -30.66 -7.06
C ASN A 10 -8.99 -30.01 -8.08
N ARG A 11 -8.22 -30.83 -8.81
CA ARG A 11 -7.17 -30.36 -9.74
C ARG A 11 -7.76 -29.65 -10.95
N GLU A 12 -8.81 -30.20 -11.55
CA GLU A 12 -9.49 -29.62 -12.70
C GLU A 12 -10.05 -28.24 -12.34
N PHE A 13 -10.67 -28.10 -11.17
CA PHE A 13 -11.12 -26.81 -10.65
C PHE A 13 -9.97 -25.78 -10.56
N LEU A 14 -8.79 -26.19 -10.10
CA LEU A 14 -7.64 -25.28 -10.00
C LEU A 14 -7.10 -24.90 -11.38
N ALA A 15 -7.02 -25.85 -12.32
CA ALA A 15 -6.59 -25.58 -13.69
C ALA A 15 -7.57 -24.61 -14.39
N GLU A 16 -8.88 -24.85 -14.29
CA GLU A 16 -9.91 -23.94 -14.80
C GLU A 16 -9.85 -22.56 -14.13
N THR A 17 -9.49 -22.50 -12.85
CA THR A 17 -9.28 -21.22 -12.13
C THR A 17 -8.06 -20.47 -12.66
N ILE A 18 -6.98 -21.16 -13.05
CA ILE A 18 -5.81 -20.53 -13.69
C ILE A 18 -6.21 -19.95 -15.04
N LEU A 19 -6.89 -20.74 -15.88
CA LEU A 19 -7.27 -20.33 -17.23
C LEU A 19 -8.27 -19.18 -17.22
N ASN A 20 -9.31 -19.26 -16.39
CA ASN A 20 -10.43 -18.33 -16.44
C ASN A 20 -10.39 -17.24 -15.36
N GLY A 21 -9.44 -17.33 -14.43
CA GLY A 21 -9.36 -16.42 -13.29
C GLY A 21 -10.52 -16.63 -12.32
N ARG A 22 -10.72 -15.66 -11.42
CA ARG A 22 -11.83 -15.68 -10.47
C ARG A 22 -12.34 -14.29 -10.16
N GLU A 23 -13.61 -14.07 -10.51
CA GLU A 23 -14.32 -12.81 -10.26
C GLU A 23 -14.31 -12.39 -8.79
N ASN A 24 -14.26 -11.08 -8.53
CA ASN A 24 -14.15 -10.47 -7.20
C ASN A 24 -12.97 -11.01 -6.38
N THR A 25 -11.88 -11.34 -7.07
CA THR A 25 -10.59 -11.66 -6.46
C THR A 25 -9.46 -11.06 -7.31
N ALA A 26 -8.26 -11.02 -6.77
CA ALA A 26 -7.08 -10.61 -7.52
C ALA A 26 -6.52 -11.70 -8.46
N MET A 27 -7.26 -12.78 -8.75
CA MET A 27 -6.81 -13.86 -9.64
C MET A 27 -7.26 -13.59 -11.09
N PRO A 28 -6.35 -13.13 -11.98
CA PRO A 28 -6.69 -12.89 -13.38
C PRO A 28 -6.82 -14.20 -14.17
N ALA A 29 -7.40 -14.10 -15.36
CA ALA A 29 -7.43 -15.17 -16.35
C ALA A 29 -6.11 -15.26 -17.12
N TRP A 30 -5.68 -16.47 -17.45
CA TRP A 30 -4.44 -16.76 -18.18
C TRP A 30 -4.64 -17.64 -19.42
N LYS A 31 -5.89 -17.90 -19.83
CA LYS A 31 -6.22 -18.74 -20.99
C LYS A 31 -5.66 -18.24 -22.34
N ASP A 32 -5.27 -16.97 -22.41
CA ASP A 32 -4.60 -16.37 -23.56
C ASP A 32 -3.10 -16.71 -23.62
N LYS A 33 -2.52 -17.18 -22.52
CA LYS A 33 -1.09 -17.51 -22.39
C LYS A 33 -0.79 -18.97 -22.12
N PHE A 34 -1.72 -19.69 -21.50
CA PHE A 34 -1.54 -21.07 -21.06
C PHE A 34 -2.59 -21.98 -21.68
N SER A 35 -2.13 -23.14 -22.14
CA SER A 35 -2.98 -24.27 -22.48
C SER A 35 -3.53 -24.94 -21.21
N ARG A 36 -4.48 -25.86 -21.39
CA ARG A 36 -4.98 -26.69 -20.28
C ARG A 36 -3.89 -27.57 -19.67
N ASP A 37 -2.96 -28.03 -20.50
CA ASP A 37 -1.85 -28.87 -20.04
C ASP A 37 -0.85 -28.04 -19.23
N ASP A 38 -0.54 -26.81 -19.66
CA ASP A 38 0.26 -25.87 -18.87
C ASP A 38 -0.38 -25.61 -17.50
N ALA A 39 -1.68 -25.31 -17.48
CA ALA A 39 -2.41 -25.07 -16.23
C ALA A 39 -2.39 -26.29 -15.31
N THR A 40 -2.52 -27.49 -15.86
CA THR A 40 -2.46 -28.75 -15.10
C THR A 40 -1.06 -28.99 -14.54
N GLY A 41 -0.01 -28.83 -15.35
CA GLY A 41 1.38 -28.95 -14.91
C GLY A 41 1.74 -27.93 -13.83
N ILE A 42 1.24 -26.70 -13.93
CA ILE A 42 1.37 -25.68 -12.88
C ILE A 42 0.69 -26.14 -11.59
N VAL A 43 -0.53 -26.70 -11.66
CA VAL A 43 -1.24 -27.22 -10.49
C VAL A 43 -0.43 -28.32 -9.81
N ASP A 44 0.09 -29.29 -10.56
CA ASP A 44 0.88 -30.38 -10.00
C ASP A 44 2.15 -29.86 -9.33
N TRP A 45 2.89 -28.97 -10.00
CA TRP A 45 4.05 -28.32 -9.42
C TRP A 45 3.70 -27.56 -8.13
N LEU A 46 2.61 -26.78 -8.11
CA LEU A 46 2.18 -26.01 -6.94
C LEU A 46 1.74 -26.89 -5.78
N MET A 47 1.14 -28.05 -6.06
CA MET A 47 0.73 -28.99 -5.03
C MET A 47 1.93 -29.63 -4.35
N ASP A 48 2.98 -29.96 -5.09
CA ASP A 48 4.16 -30.63 -4.54
C ASP A 48 5.30 -29.68 -4.17
N TRP A 49 5.12 -28.39 -4.42
CA TRP A 49 6.05 -27.35 -4.01
C TRP A 49 6.33 -27.40 -2.49
N LYS A 50 7.62 -27.40 -2.16
CA LYS A 50 8.13 -27.26 -0.80
C LYS A 50 9.02 -26.02 -0.75
N ASN A 51 8.88 -25.23 0.30
CA ASN A 51 9.87 -24.19 0.56
C ASN A 51 11.13 -24.86 1.13
N THR A 52 12.19 -24.94 0.34
CA THR A 52 13.48 -25.50 0.77
C THR A 52 14.46 -24.42 1.23
N VAL A 53 14.06 -23.14 1.17
CA VAL A 53 14.91 -22.00 1.52
C VAL A 53 14.25 -21.20 2.63
N GLU A 54 14.93 -21.08 3.77
CA GLU A 54 14.60 -20.11 4.83
C GLU A 54 15.56 -18.93 4.69
N LEU A 55 15.06 -17.82 4.17
CA LEU A 55 15.83 -16.58 4.08
C LEU A 55 15.63 -15.76 5.35
N LYS A 56 16.73 -15.21 5.87
CA LYS A 56 16.75 -14.28 6.99
C LYS A 56 17.16 -12.90 6.54
N LEU A 57 16.53 -11.88 7.11
CA LEU A 57 16.86 -10.50 6.86
C LEU A 57 18.13 -10.14 7.63
N ASP A 58 19.20 -9.78 6.91
CA ASP A 58 20.52 -9.50 7.47
C ASP A 58 20.93 -8.06 7.16
N LEU A 59 21.02 -7.23 8.19
CA LEU A 59 21.39 -5.82 8.06
C LEU A 59 22.77 -5.61 7.40
N LYS A 60 23.75 -6.49 7.64
CA LYS A 60 25.09 -6.36 7.03
C LYS A 60 24.99 -6.54 5.52
N LYS A 61 24.22 -7.53 5.07
CA LYS A 61 23.97 -7.75 3.63
C LYS A 61 23.20 -6.59 3.02
N VAL A 62 22.18 -6.08 3.69
CA VAL A 62 21.42 -4.91 3.23
C VAL A 62 22.35 -3.70 3.07
N LYS A 63 23.19 -3.39 4.07
CA LYS A 63 24.17 -2.29 4.01
C LYS A 63 25.14 -2.38 2.83
N GLN A 64 25.54 -3.59 2.43
CA GLN A 64 26.43 -3.79 1.28
C GLN A 64 25.80 -3.41 -0.06
N THR A 65 24.47 -3.27 -0.13
CA THR A 65 23.74 -2.89 -1.35
C THR A 65 23.47 -1.38 -1.45
N TYR A 66 23.81 -0.62 -0.40
CA TYR A 66 23.63 0.82 -0.39
C TYR A 66 24.44 1.49 -1.49
N THR A 67 23.80 2.41 -2.21
CA THR A 67 24.41 3.21 -3.26
C THR A 67 24.06 4.67 -3.06
N LYS A 68 25.07 5.53 -2.86
CA LYS A 68 24.93 7.00 -2.97
C LYS A 68 24.93 7.37 -4.44
N LEU A 69 23.90 8.08 -4.90
CA LEU A 69 23.71 8.46 -6.31
C LEU A 69 24.00 9.95 -6.55
N ALA A 70 23.72 10.80 -5.56
CA ALA A 70 24.01 12.22 -5.61
C ALA A 70 24.34 12.77 -4.21
N ASP A 71 24.84 14.00 -4.17
CA ASP A 71 25.10 14.70 -2.92
C ASP A 71 23.87 15.51 -2.48
N VAL A 72 23.21 15.03 -1.42
CA VAL A 72 21.96 15.57 -0.91
C VAL A 72 22.11 17.00 -0.42
N ASP A 73 23.21 17.31 0.29
CA ASP A 73 23.45 18.64 0.87
C ASP A 73 23.87 19.65 -0.20
N ALA A 74 24.65 19.22 -1.19
CA ALA A 74 25.00 20.07 -2.32
C ALA A 74 23.76 20.45 -3.16
N LEU A 75 22.85 19.49 -3.41
CA LEU A 75 21.58 19.76 -4.07
C LEU A 75 20.69 20.69 -3.22
N ALA A 76 20.65 20.48 -1.90
CA ALA A 76 19.89 21.32 -0.98
C ALA A 76 20.35 22.76 -0.96
N LYS A 77 21.67 22.98 -0.97
CA LYS A 77 22.27 24.31 -1.05
C LYS A 77 22.01 24.98 -2.41
N LYS A 78 22.08 24.23 -3.51
CA LYS A 78 21.91 24.77 -4.87
C LYS A 78 20.45 25.09 -5.21
N TYR A 79 19.51 24.28 -4.74
CA TYR A 79 18.09 24.37 -5.06
C TYR A 79 17.26 24.49 -3.78
N PRO A 80 17.29 25.64 -3.07
CA PRO A 80 16.63 25.77 -1.77
C PRO A 80 15.10 25.58 -1.85
N VAL A 81 14.56 24.83 -0.87
CA VAL A 81 13.12 24.59 -0.67
C VAL A 81 12.77 24.97 0.77
N GLY A 82 11.69 25.74 0.94
CA GLY A 82 11.18 26.12 2.26
C GLY A 82 10.59 24.95 3.03
N LYS A 83 10.47 25.08 4.36
CA LYS A 83 9.84 24.03 5.20
C LYS A 83 8.38 23.74 4.81
N ASP A 84 7.70 24.73 4.25
CA ASP A 84 6.34 24.62 3.71
C ASP A 84 6.28 23.89 2.36
N GLY A 85 7.43 23.57 1.75
CA GLY A 85 7.58 22.97 0.43
C GLY A 85 7.76 23.99 -0.71
N SER A 86 7.72 25.29 -0.42
CA SER A 86 7.84 26.31 -1.47
C SER A 86 9.23 26.33 -2.08
N VAL A 87 9.31 26.35 -3.41
CA VAL A 87 10.58 26.42 -4.14
C VAL A 87 11.14 27.85 -4.06
N LYS A 88 12.41 28.02 -3.64
CA LYS A 88 13.04 29.32 -3.35
C LYS A 88 14.16 29.72 -4.30
N TYR A 89 14.21 29.12 -5.50
CA TYR A 89 15.19 29.47 -6.53
C TYR A 89 14.51 29.78 -7.87
N LYS A 90 15.20 30.54 -8.73
CA LYS A 90 14.69 30.90 -10.06
C LYS A 90 14.70 29.67 -10.99
N GLY A 91 13.65 29.50 -11.79
CA GLY A 91 13.55 28.39 -12.74
C GLY A 91 13.13 27.05 -12.11
N GLY A 92 12.48 27.07 -10.95
CA GLY A 92 11.84 25.88 -10.39
C GLY A 92 10.73 25.35 -11.30
N GLU A 93 10.60 24.02 -11.39
CA GLU A 93 9.61 23.36 -12.25
C GLU A 93 8.19 23.42 -11.67
N VAL A 94 8.08 23.59 -10.35
CA VAL A 94 6.83 23.79 -9.60
C VAL A 94 7.00 24.95 -8.62
N LYS A 95 5.88 25.54 -8.18
CA LYS A 95 5.88 26.56 -7.12
C LYS A 95 6.08 25.94 -5.73
N ASN A 96 5.47 24.78 -5.48
CA ASN A 96 5.61 24.02 -4.25
C ASN A 96 5.83 22.54 -4.58
N VAL A 97 6.80 21.89 -3.93
CA VAL A 97 7.07 20.46 -4.15
C VAL A 97 5.92 19.55 -3.72
N LYS A 98 5.01 20.05 -2.86
CA LYS A 98 3.77 19.35 -2.48
C LYS A 98 2.74 19.28 -3.60
N ASP A 99 2.93 20.06 -4.66
CA ASP A 99 2.08 19.99 -5.86
C ASP A 99 2.47 18.80 -6.76
N ILE A 100 3.55 18.09 -6.45
CA ILE A 100 4.02 16.94 -7.23
C ILE A 100 3.24 15.68 -6.83
N THR A 101 2.57 15.06 -7.80
CA THR A 101 1.96 13.73 -7.68
C THR A 101 2.85 12.68 -8.35
N PHE A 102 2.85 11.47 -7.80
CA PHE A 102 3.58 10.33 -8.35
C PHE A 102 2.63 9.36 -9.04
N ALA A 103 2.98 8.90 -10.23
CA ALA A 103 2.27 7.82 -10.91
C ALA A 103 3.22 6.66 -11.20
N THR A 104 2.78 5.45 -10.90
CA THR A 104 3.56 4.24 -11.14
C THR A 104 3.26 3.69 -12.53
N GLU A 105 4.24 3.71 -13.43
CA GLU A 105 4.18 2.91 -14.65
C GLU A 105 4.67 1.49 -14.36
N ARG A 106 3.75 0.68 -13.84
CA ARG A 106 4.06 -0.58 -13.15
C ARG A 106 4.95 -1.52 -13.98
N ASP A 107 4.56 -1.82 -15.20
CA ASP A 107 5.24 -2.85 -15.99
C ASP A 107 6.50 -2.28 -16.67
N ALA A 108 6.53 -0.96 -16.93
CA ALA A 108 7.71 -0.24 -17.40
C ALA A 108 8.78 -0.04 -16.30
N SER A 109 8.44 -0.31 -15.04
CA SER A 109 9.32 -0.12 -13.88
C SER A 109 9.76 1.34 -13.68
N LEU A 110 8.85 2.27 -13.98
CA LEU A 110 9.05 3.72 -13.83
C LEU A 110 8.12 4.32 -12.78
N VAL A 111 8.54 5.48 -12.27
CA VAL A 111 7.72 6.42 -11.51
C VAL A 111 7.78 7.76 -12.22
N ASP A 112 6.60 8.29 -12.49
CA ASP A 112 6.39 9.60 -13.09
C ASP A 112 6.17 10.63 -11.99
N PHE A 113 6.76 11.81 -12.18
CA PHE A 113 6.63 12.97 -11.31
C PHE A 113 5.81 14.00 -12.09
N ILE A 114 4.64 14.34 -11.58
CA ILE A 114 3.62 15.11 -12.30
C ILE A 114 3.29 16.36 -11.49
N ASP A 115 3.36 17.53 -12.12
CA ASP A 115 2.82 18.76 -11.54
C ASP A 115 1.29 18.68 -11.56
N SER A 116 0.68 18.54 -10.39
CA SER A 116 -0.77 18.39 -10.24
C SER A 116 -1.54 19.66 -10.56
N THR A 117 -0.88 20.82 -10.66
CA THR A 117 -1.53 22.09 -10.99
C THR A 117 -1.70 22.29 -12.49
N SER A 118 -0.84 21.65 -13.30
CA SER A 118 -0.85 21.78 -14.76
C SER A 118 -1.07 20.45 -15.50
N GLY A 119 -0.92 19.31 -14.82
CA GLY A 119 -0.92 17.98 -15.43
C GLY A 119 0.38 17.61 -16.15
N LYS A 120 1.40 18.47 -16.13
CA LYS A 120 2.67 18.24 -16.83
C LYS A 120 3.49 17.14 -16.16
N VAL A 121 3.96 16.17 -16.94
CA VAL A 121 5.00 15.22 -16.51
C VAL A 121 6.35 15.96 -16.45
N LEU A 122 6.91 16.07 -15.25
CA LEU A 122 8.17 16.76 -14.95
C LEU A 122 9.37 15.84 -15.27
N SER A 123 9.33 14.61 -14.78
CA SER A 123 10.40 13.63 -14.97
C SER A 123 9.88 12.19 -14.82
N ARG A 124 10.67 11.22 -15.29
CA ARG A 124 10.40 9.77 -15.14
C ARG A 124 11.67 9.06 -14.69
N HIS A 125 11.54 8.22 -13.67
CA HIS A 125 12.69 7.55 -13.07
C HIS A 125 12.51 6.04 -12.97
N LYS A 126 13.58 5.30 -13.25
CA LYS A 126 13.65 3.88 -12.88
C LYS A 126 13.84 3.76 -11.39
N ALA A 127 12.94 3.05 -10.72
CA ALA A 127 12.97 2.94 -9.26
C ALA A 127 12.80 1.49 -8.75
N GLY A 128 12.72 0.54 -9.67
CA GLY A 128 12.90 -0.89 -9.47
C GLY A 128 11.77 -1.63 -10.16
N PHE A 129 11.88 -2.96 -10.29
CA PHE A 129 10.81 -3.73 -10.91
C PHE A 129 9.46 -3.48 -10.22
N ALA A 130 8.51 -2.96 -10.99
CA ALA A 130 7.15 -2.63 -10.57
C ALA A 130 7.10 -1.90 -9.23
N VAL A 131 7.30 -0.57 -9.24
CA VAL A 131 7.13 0.25 -8.04
C VAL A 131 5.78 -0.03 -7.40
N HIS A 132 5.76 -0.17 -6.08
CA HIS A 132 4.53 -0.49 -5.36
C HIS A 132 3.92 0.75 -4.71
N VAL A 133 4.72 1.51 -3.97
CA VAL A 133 4.29 2.72 -3.27
C VAL A 133 5.41 3.75 -3.32
N THR A 134 5.02 5.02 -3.49
CA THR A 134 5.86 6.19 -3.28
C THR A 134 5.25 7.03 -2.17
N VAL A 135 6.05 7.45 -1.20
CA VAL A 135 5.63 8.31 -0.08
C VAL A 135 6.53 9.54 0.01
N THR A 136 5.98 10.64 0.49
CA THR A 136 6.75 11.87 0.77
C THR A 136 7.09 11.96 2.25
N ASN A 137 8.16 12.67 2.57
CA ASN A 137 8.47 13.03 3.94
C ASN A 137 7.64 14.25 4.36
N LYS A 138 6.70 14.05 5.28
CA LYS A 138 5.76 15.10 5.72
C LYS A 138 6.47 16.26 6.43
N ALA A 139 7.53 15.98 7.20
CA ALA A 139 8.29 16.99 7.93
C ALA A 139 9.34 17.70 7.06
N ASN A 140 9.84 17.03 6.02
CA ASN A 140 10.73 17.61 5.02
C ASN A 140 10.24 17.26 3.60
N PRO A 141 9.30 18.03 3.04
CA PRO A 141 8.61 17.69 1.79
C PRO A 141 9.52 17.70 0.56
N ARG A 142 10.79 18.10 0.71
CA ARG A 142 11.81 18.01 -0.34
C ARG A 142 12.08 16.58 -0.80
N TYR A 143 11.85 15.57 0.05
CA TYR A 143 12.25 14.20 -0.25
C TYR A 143 11.05 13.25 -0.40
N ALA A 144 11.15 12.37 -1.38
CA ALA A 144 10.21 11.28 -1.62
C ALA A 144 10.96 9.94 -1.68
N TYR A 145 10.27 8.87 -1.34
CA TYR A 145 10.84 7.52 -1.28
C TYR A 145 9.90 6.56 -2.00
N SER A 146 10.46 5.70 -2.83
CA SER A 146 9.70 4.65 -3.51
C SER A 146 10.25 3.28 -3.14
N ILE A 147 9.35 2.31 -2.94
CA ILE A 147 9.72 0.90 -2.78
C ILE A 147 9.25 0.11 -4.00
N SER A 148 10.16 -0.62 -4.63
CA SER A 148 9.82 -1.56 -5.70
C SER A 148 9.39 -2.92 -5.18
N ARG A 149 8.65 -3.65 -6.01
CA ARG A 149 8.28 -5.03 -5.69
C ARG A 149 9.48 -5.97 -5.63
N SER A 150 10.60 -5.61 -6.26
CA SER A 150 11.88 -6.31 -6.14
C SER A 150 12.66 -5.95 -4.88
N GLY A 151 12.20 -5.01 -4.05
CA GLY A 151 12.84 -4.60 -2.80
C GLY A 151 13.90 -3.50 -2.92
N ARG A 152 13.90 -2.76 -4.03
CA ARG A 152 14.73 -1.55 -4.16
C ARG A 152 14.00 -0.37 -3.53
N LEU A 153 14.55 0.15 -2.43
CA LEU A 153 14.18 1.43 -1.85
C LEU A 153 15.01 2.52 -2.52
N THR A 154 14.34 3.54 -3.06
CA THR A 154 14.98 4.68 -3.74
C THR A 154 14.52 5.99 -3.10
N MET A 155 15.45 6.90 -2.84
CA MET A 155 15.19 8.26 -2.36
C MET A 155 15.37 9.26 -3.51
N PHE A 156 14.45 10.20 -3.61
CA PHE A 156 14.44 11.28 -4.60
C PHE A 156 14.50 12.64 -3.92
N ASP A 157 15.28 13.55 -4.49
CA ASP A 157 15.21 14.98 -4.16
C ASP A 157 14.24 15.64 -5.12
N ILE A 158 13.00 15.86 -4.67
CA ILE A 158 11.95 16.45 -5.49
C ILE A 158 12.00 17.98 -5.54
N GLY A 159 12.91 18.59 -4.78
CA GLY A 159 13.20 20.02 -4.82
C GLY A 159 14.20 20.44 -5.89
N ALA A 160 14.96 19.48 -6.44
CA ALA A 160 15.90 19.73 -7.53
C ALA A 160 15.24 19.51 -8.90
N PRO A 161 15.64 20.26 -9.95
CA PRO A 161 15.15 20.04 -11.30
C PRO A 161 15.39 18.61 -11.80
N GLY A 162 14.39 18.00 -12.43
CA GLY A 162 14.41 16.61 -12.89
C GLY A 162 14.29 15.56 -11.78
N GLN A 163 14.01 15.97 -10.53
CA GLN A 163 13.73 15.14 -9.36
C GLN A 163 14.70 13.94 -9.21
N PRO A 164 16.03 14.17 -9.17
CA PRO A 164 17.02 13.10 -9.22
C PRO A 164 16.89 12.10 -8.07
N ALA A 165 17.12 10.83 -8.37
CA ALA A 165 17.41 9.84 -7.34
C ALA A 165 18.75 10.17 -6.66
N VAL A 166 18.75 10.22 -5.33
CA VAL A 166 19.93 10.63 -4.54
C VAL A 166 20.59 9.48 -3.79
N ALA A 167 19.83 8.42 -3.48
CA ALA A 167 20.34 7.19 -2.90
C ALA A 167 19.42 6.00 -3.22
N SER A 168 19.97 4.79 -3.19
CA SER A 168 19.18 3.55 -3.25
C SER A 168 19.77 2.45 -2.37
N VAL A 169 18.93 1.52 -1.96
CA VAL A 169 19.33 0.32 -1.20
C VAL A 169 18.38 -0.85 -1.49
N GLN A 170 18.92 -2.07 -1.52
CA GLN A 170 18.17 -3.30 -1.68
C GLN A 170 17.80 -3.86 -0.29
N VAL A 171 16.57 -3.59 0.16
CA VAL A 171 16.12 -3.96 1.52
C VAL A 171 15.70 -5.43 1.63
N GLY A 172 15.14 -5.98 0.56
CA GLY A 172 14.68 -7.37 0.48
C GLY A 172 14.74 -7.88 -0.96
N GLN A 173 14.09 -9.00 -1.24
CA GLN A 173 13.87 -9.53 -2.60
C GLN A 173 12.43 -9.31 -3.07
N GLU A 174 11.51 -9.21 -2.11
CA GLU A 174 10.12 -8.84 -2.35
C GLU A 174 9.63 -7.88 -1.28
N SER A 175 9.23 -6.66 -1.67
CA SER A 175 8.83 -5.62 -0.70
C SER A 175 7.59 -4.87 -1.14
N ARG A 176 6.80 -4.37 -0.19
CA ARG A 176 5.52 -3.69 -0.46
C ARG A 176 5.24 -2.52 0.49
N GLY A 177 5.60 -2.64 1.77
CA GLY A 177 5.35 -1.61 2.77
C GLY A 177 6.38 -0.48 2.73
N LEU A 178 5.94 0.76 2.96
CA LEU A 178 6.81 1.93 3.07
C LEU A 178 6.15 3.01 3.93
N ALA A 179 6.90 3.59 4.86
CA ALA A 179 6.47 4.77 5.63
C ALA A 179 7.67 5.63 6.04
N VAL A 180 7.43 6.92 6.26
CA VAL A 180 8.42 7.88 6.78
C VAL A 180 7.97 8.34 8.16
N SER A 181 8.88 8.44 9.12
CA SER A 181 8.53 8.86 10.48
C SER A 181 7.93 10.27 10.46
N PRO A 182 6.97 10.58 11.35
CA PRO A 182 6.35 11.90 11.42
C PRO A 182 7.35 13.06 11.60
N ASP A 183 8.47 12.81 12.29
CA ASP A 183 9.55 13.79 12.46
C ASP A 183 10.51 13.87 11.26
N GLY A 184 10.30 13.03 10.25
CA GLY A 184 11.03 13.02 8.98
C GLY A 184 12.44 12.45 9.06
N LYS A 185 12.84 11.83 10.17
CA LYS A 185 14.22 11.35 10.37
C LYS A 185 14.47 9.94 9.84
N TYR A 186 13.42 9.12 9.72
CA TYR A 186 13.57 7.71 9.38
C TYR A 186 12.58 7.29 8.30
N VAL A 187 12.97 6.33 7.48
CA VAL A 187 12.10 5.64 6.52
C VAL A 187 12.17 4.14 6.79
N MET A 188 11.02 3.45 6.78
CA MET A 188 10.96 2.01 6.99
C MET A 188 10.31 1.34 5.78
N ALA A 189 10.98 0.31 5.25
CA ALA A 189 10.48 -0.53 4.16
C ALA A 189 10.19 -1.95 4.65
N GLY A 190 9.11 -2.55 4.14
CA GLY A 190 8.57 -3.83 4.60
C GLY A 190 8.66 -4.91 3.54
N ASP A 191 9.22 -6.06 3.94
CA ASP A 191 9.59 -7.16 3.09
C ASP A 191 8.69 -8.38 3.29
N TYR A 192 8.29 -8.96 2.17
CA TYR A 192 7.72 -10.30 2.12
C TYR A 192 8.81 -11.36 2.18
N ASN A 193 9.95 -11.13 1.52
CA ASN A 193 11.03 -12.10 1.44
C ASN A 193 12.40 -11.40 1.30
N PRO A 194 13.42 -11.72 2.14
CA PRO A 194 13.28 -12.35 3.45
C PRO A 194 12.21 -11.61 4.28
N GLY A 195 11.43 -12.31 5.09
CA GLY A 195 10.40 -11.66 5.89
C GLY A 195 11.02 -10.68 6.89
N GLY A 196 10.59 -9.43 6.87
CA GLY A 196 11.04 -8.45 7.85
C GLY A 196 10.80 -7.01 7.44
N ALA A 197 11.42 -6.09 8.17
CA ALA A 197 11.43 -4.67 7.83
C ALA A 197 12.82 -4.07 8.01
N VAL A 198 13.18 -3.09 7.19
CA VAL A 198 14.43 -2.33 7.29
C VAL A 198 14.11 -0.87 7.58
N LEU A 199 14.67 -0.34 8.66
CA LEU A 199 14.66 1.09 8.98
C LEU A 199 15.97 1.72 8.50
N CYS A 200 15.83 2.79 7.73
CA CYS A 200 16.92 3.60 7.19
C CYS A 200 16.83 5.04 7.70
N ASP A 201 17.98 5.72 7.71
CA ASP A 201 18.03 7.18 7.85
C ASP A 201 17.34 7.85 6.65
N ALA A 202 16.45 8.80 6.89
CA ALA A 202 15.69 9.44 5.82
C ALA A 202 16.52 10.46 5.02
N HIS A 203 17.58 11.04 5.60
CA HIS A 203 18.40 12.04 4.90
C HIS A 203 19.40 11.42 3.92
N THR A 204 19.93 10.24 4.27
CA THR A 204 21.01 9.56 3.53
C THR A 204 20.59 8.25 2.88
N LEU A 205 19.47 7.67 3.31
CA LEU A 205 19.00 6.32 3.01
C LEU A 205 19.88 5.18 3.57
N MET A 206 20.82 5.49 4.47
CA MET A 206 21.68 4.48 5.08
C MET A 206 20.86 3.53 5.97
N PRO A 207 20.96 2.19 5.81
CA PRO A 207 20.27 1.24 6.68
C PRO A 207 20.76 1.30 8.12
N LEU A 208 19.85 1.39 9.08
CA LEU A 208 20.16 1.51 10.51
C LEU A 208 19.79 0.25 11.28
N LYS A 209 18.66 -0.38 10.95
CA LYS A 209 18.14 -1.56 11.65
C LYS A 209 17.38 -2.48 10.70
N ALA A 210 17.50 -3.78 10.93
CA ALA A 210 16.65 -4.80 10.32
C ALA A 210 15.86 -5.54 11.41
N TYR A 211 14.59 -5.81 11.13
CA TYR A 211 13.66 -6.56 11.96
C TYR A 211 13.32 -7.86 11.24
N ASP A 212 14.05 -8.92 11.53
CA ASP A 212 13.79 -10.24 10.94
C ASP A 212 12.48 -10.82 11.50
N THR A 213 11.62 -11.29 10.60
CA THR A 213 10.37 -11.97 10.94
C THR A 213 10.35 -13.39 10.37
N SER A 214 11.52 -14.04 10.23
CA SER A 214 11.60 -15.41 9.70
C SER A 214 11.09 -16.45 10.69
N ARG A 215 11.00 -16.09 11.98
CA ARG A 215 10.56 -16.98 13.06
C ARG A 215 9.60 -16.25 14.01
N VAL A 216 8.30 -16.33 13.72
CA VAL A 216 7.25 -15.71 14.54
C VAL A 216 6.21 -16.77 14.86
N ILE A 217 5.68 -16.73 16.09
CA ILE A 217 4.55 -17.58 16.49
C ILE A 217 3.30 -17.09 15.76
N ASP A 218 2.65 -17.98 15.02
CA ASP A 218 1.42 -17.68 14.30
C ASP A 218 0.16 -17.91 15.15
N MET A 219 -1.00 -17.63 14.55
CA MET A 219 -2.32 -17.82 15.15
C MET A 219 -2.61 -19.25 15.64
N ASP A 220 -1.88 -20.25 15.14
CA ASP A 220 -2.02 -21.66 15.49
C ASP A 220 -0.92 -22.13 16.46
N GLY A 221 -0.10 -21.21 16.96
CA GLY A 221 0.99 -21.48 17.91
C GLY A 221 2.26 -22.01 17.25
N GLN A 222 2.34 -22.03 15.91
CA GLN A 222 3.48 -22.56 15.17
C GLN A 222 4.50 -21.47 14.86
N ILE A 223 5.78 -21.80 14.83
CA ILE A 223 6.84 -20.86 14.47
C ILE A 223 7.05 -20.89 12.96
N ASN A 224 6.72 -19.80 12.29
CA ASN A 224 6.80 -19.67 10.84
C ASN A 224 7.33 -18.27 10.43
N PRO A 225 7.88 -18.13 9.22
CA PRO A 225 8.16 -16.81 8.67
C PRO A 225 6.86 -16.05 8.44
N SER A 226 6.87 -14.75 8.74
CA SER A 226 5.78 -13.85 8.42
C SER A 226 6.26 -12.74 7.51
N ARG A 227 5.48 -12.48 6.46
CA ARG A 227 5.65 -11.31 5.59
C ARG A 227 5.26 -10.04 6.33
N VAL A 228 5.89 -8.92 5.98
CA VAL A 228 5.47 -7.57 6.43
C VAL A 228 4.57 -6.94 5.39
N ALA A 229 3.33 -6.59 5.79
CA ALA A 229 2.35 -5.95 4.91
C ALA A 229 2.40 -4.42 5.03
N TYR A 230 1.38 -3.79 5.64
CA TYR A 230 1.43 -2.35 5.88
C TYR A 230 2.59 -1.97 6.82
N ILE A 231 3.08 -0.74 6.64
CA ILE A 231 3.83 0.00 7.65
C ILE A 231 3.08 1.33 7.84
N ALA A 232 2.83 1.72 9.08
CA ALA A 232 2.20 2.98 9.43
C ALA A 232 3.17 3.85 10.23
N ASP A 233 3.28 5.10 9.83
CA ASP A 233 3.84 6.20 10.61
C ASP A 233 2.71 6.86 11.40
N THR A 234 2.86 7.03 12.72
CA THR A 234 1.82 7.66 13.55
C THR A 234 2.26 8.98 14.15
N PRO A 235 1.45 10.05 14.07
CA PRO A 235 1.72 11.30 14.77
C PRO A 235 1.44 11.22 16.28
N TYR A 236 0.84 10.14 16.79
CA TYR A 236 0.49 9.99 18.21
C TYR A 236 1.70 9.87 19.13
N GLY A 237 2.77 9.24 18.62
CA GLY A 237 4.01 9.04 19.36
C GLY A 237 5.14 8.66 18.40
N PRO A 238 6.36 8.45 18.90
CA PRO A 238 7.50 8.16 18.06
C PRO A 238 7.51 6.69 17.60
N TYR A 239 6.44 6.27 16.92
CA TYR A 239 6.22 4.87 16.55
C TYR A 239 6.14 4.64 15.05
N PHE A 240 6.71 3.52 14.63
CA PHE A 240 6.25 2.78 13.46
C PHE A 240 5.46 1.57 13.91
N SER A 241 4.37 1.24 13.22
CA SER A 241 3.72 -0.06 13.37
C SER A 241 3.67 -0.81 12.05
N PHE A 242 3.76 -2.13 12.09
CA PHE A 242 3.66 -2.94 10.88
C PHE A 242 3.01 -4.29 11.13
N ALA A 243 2.28 -4.78 10.12
CA ALA A 243 1.59 -6.07 10.18
C ALA A 243 2.52 -7.23 9.86
N LEU A 244 2.49 -8.24 10.72
CA LEU A 244 3.01 -9.56 10.44
C LEU A 244 1.89 -10.36 9.81
N LYS A 245 1.83 -10.30 8.48
CA LYS A 245 0.74 -10.77 7.62
C LYS A 245 0.28 -12.19 7.93
N ASP A 246 1.23 -13.10 8.05
CA ASP A 246 0.98 -14.53 8.19
C ASP A 246 0.78 -14.91 9.67
N ALA A 247 1.52 -14.28 10.58
CA ALA A 247 1.42 -14.54 12.01
C ALA A 247 0.13 -13.98 12.65
N GLY A 248 -0.44 -12.90 12.11
CA GLY A 248 -1.61 -12.26 12.70
C GLY A 248 -1.27 -11.31 13.85
N HIS A 249 -0.04 -10.78 13.85
CA HIS A 249 0.50 -9.87 14.86
C HIS A 249 0.72 -8.47 14.27
N VAL A 250 0.74 -7.46 15.12
CA VAL A 250 1.30 -6.13 14.79
C VAL A 250 2.47 -5.84 15.71
N TYR A 251 3.61 -5.48 15.12
CA TYR A 251 4.75 -4.98 15.87
C TYR A 251 4.73 -3.45 15.89
N ILE A 252 5.15 -2.88 17.01
CA ILE A 252 5.31 -1.44 17.21
C ILE A 252 6.76 -1.17 17.62
N VAL A 253 7.44 -0.35 16.82
CA VAL A 253 8.82 0.08 17.03
C VAL A 253 8.82 1.50 17.57
N ASP A 254 9.56 1.74 18.65
CA ASP A 254 9.80 3.08 19.20
C ASP A 254 11.09 3.65 18.63
N TYR A 255 10.97 4.61 17.72
CA TYR A 255 12.12 5.19 17.03
C TYR A 255 12.80 6.32 17.82
N SER A 256 12.26 6.72 18.97
CA SER A 256 12.91 7.69 19.86
C SER A 256 13.97 7.06 20.76
N LYS A 257 13.93 5.73 20.92
CA LYS A 257 14.83 4.99 21.81
C LYS A 257 16.07 4.47 21.07
N PRO A 258 17.22 4.35 21.78
CA PRO A 258 18.41 3.74 21.22
C PRO A 258 18.11 2.34 20.67
N ASN A 259 18.68 2.02 19.50
CA ASN A 259 18.51 0.76 18.79
C ASN A 259 17.10 0.44 18.26
N PHE A 260 16.17 1.41 18.32
CA PHE A 260 14.83 1.31 17.73
C PHE A 260 14.07 0.04 18.16
N PRO A 261 13.86 -0.19 19.48
CA PRO A 261 13.31 -1.43 19.99
C PRO A 261 11.85 -1.64 19.55
N ILE A 262 11.47 -2.91 19.38
CA ILE A 262 10.05 -3.29 19.36
C ILE A 262 9.53 -3.15 20.79
N VAL A 263 8.57 -2.26 20.99
CA VAL A 263 7.93 -1.98 22.29
C VAL A 263 6.53 -2.58 22.42
N GLY A 264 5.97 -3.09 21.31
CA GLY A 264 4.70 -3.79 21.29
C GLY A 264 4.71 -4.95 20.31
N ASP A 265 4.22 -6.11 20.79
CA ASP A 265 3.83 -7.25 19.97
C ASP A 265 2.34 -7.52 20.29
N ILE A 266 1.46 -7.21 19.36
CA ILE A 266 0.01 -7.33 19.53
C ILE A 266 -0.46 -8.57 18.76
N PRO A 267 -0.67 -9.70 19.46
CA PRO A 267 -1.01 -10.96 18.81
C PRO A 267 -2.52 -11.08 18.57
N LYS A 268 -2.91 -12.18 17.92
CA LYS A 268 -4.31 -12.63 17.81
C LYS A 268 -5.26 -11.64 17.15
N ILE A 269 -4.78 -10.80 16.24
CA ILE A 269 -5.62 -9.82 15.53
C ILE A 269 -6.57 -10.55 14.58
N GLY A 270 -6.01 -11.41 13.72
CA GLY A 270 -6.73 -12.22 12.75
C GLY A 270 -5.79 -12.80 11.70
N ARG A 271 -6.33 -13.56 10.75
CA ARG A 271 -5.53 -14.22 9.71
C ARG A 271 -5.34 -13.30 8.50
N VAL A 272 -4.15 -13.34 7.90
CA VAL A 272 -3.81 -12.59 6.68
C VAL A 272 -4.04 -11.09 6.90
N LEU A 273 -3.20 -10.48 7.74
CA LEU A 273 -3.19 -9.03 7.90
C LEU A 273 -2.70 -8.38 6.59
N HIS A 274 -3.25 -7.23 6.24
CA HIS A 274 -2.95 -6.56 4.98
C HIS A 274 -2.70 -5.08 5.22
N ASP A 275 -3.60 -4.22 4.73
CA ASP A 275 -3.46 -2.77 4.83
C ASP A 275 -4.01 -2.24 6.15
N ALA A 276 -3.60 -1.04 6.51
CA ALA A 276 -4.11 -0.35 7.67
C ALA A 276 -4.17 1.16 7.42
N PHE A 277 -4.90 1.84 8.28
CA PHE A 277 -4.95 3.30 8.31
C PHE A 277 -5.10 3.81 9.74
N LEU A 278 -4.80 5.08 9.93
CA LEU A 278 -4.94 5.76 11.21
C LEU A 278 -6.32 6.37 11.37
N ASN A 279 -6.76 6.51 12.61
CA ASN A 279 -7.91 7.35 12.91
C ASN A 279 -7.53 8.84 12.87
N GLU A 280 -8.49 9.69 12.49
CA GLU A 280 -8.35 11.15 12.46
C GLU A 280 -9.19 11.81 13.57
N ASN A 281 -9.28 11.17 14.75
CA ASN A 281 -10.00 11.77 15.88
C ASN A 281 -9.35 13.12 16.22
N LYS A 282 -10.17 14.14 16.51
CA LYS A 282 -9.64 15.43 16.98
C LYS A 282 -9.06 15.30 18.40
N GLY A 283 -8.12 16.18 18.73
CA GLY A 283 -7.52 16.27 20.06
C GLY A 283 -6.46 15.19 20.31
N GLU A 284 -6.39 14.72 21.55
CA GLU A 284 -5.30 13.83 22.01
C GLU A 284 -5.27 12.46 21.32
N ASP A 285 -6.39 12.00 20.74
CA ASP A 285 -6.47 10.68 20.11
C ASP A 285 -6.13 10.69 18.61
N PHE A 286 -5.68 11.81 18.03
CA PHE A 286 -5.30 11.89 16.62
C PHE A 286 -4.17 10.90 16.31
N GLY A 287 -4.38 9.99 15.36
CA GLY A 287 -3.42 8.96 14.99
C GLY A 287 -3.15 7.87 16.04
N ARG A 288 -3.89 7.84 17.15
CA ARG A 288 -3.68 6.88 18.25
C ARG A 288 -3.94 5.43 17.86
N TYR A 289 -4.94 5.21 17.02
CA TYR A 289 -5.43 3.88 16.66
C TYR A 289 -5.04 3.50 15.24
N VAL A 290 -4.28 2.42 15.11
CA VAL A 290 -4.01 1.79 13.81
C VAL A 290 -5.08 0.75 13.54
N GLN A 291 -5.79 0.89 12.42
CA GLN A 291 -6.93 0.07 12.03
C GLN A 291 -6.51 -0.87 10.91
N VAL A 292 -6.14 -2.11 11.25
CA VAL A 292 -5.56 -3.09 10.33
C VAL A 292 -6.60 -4.07 9.80
N ALA A 293 -6.63 -4.27 8.49
CA ALA A 293 -7.48 -5.25 7.86
C ALA A 293 -6.94 -6.66 8.04
N SER A 294 -7.79 -7.56 8.56
CA SER A 294 -7.57 -9.00 8.53
C SER A 294 -8.47 -9.60 7.46
N GLN A 295 -7.91 -9.79 6.27
CA GLN A 295 -8.66 -10.31 5.12
C GLN A 295 -9.11 -11.76 5.34
N GLY A 296 -8.28 -12.58 5.97
CA GLY A 296 -8.59 -13.98 6.25
C GLY A 296 -9.62 -14.18 7.37
N SER A 297 -9.91 -13.14 8.15
CA SER A 297 -10.89 -13.18 9.25
C SER A 297 -12.04 -12.20 9.07
N ASP A 298 -12.15 -11.54 7.91
CA ASP A 298 -13.25 -10.63 7.55
C ASP A 298 -13.51 -9.53 8.60
N LEU A 299 -12.44 -8.93 9.15
CA LEU A 299 -12.54 -7.91 10.20
C LEU A 299 -11.45 -6.85 10.09
N MET A 300 -11.71 -5.69 10.70
CA MET A 300 -10.69 -4.68 11.04
C MET A 300 -10.27 -4.86 12.51
N GLY A 301 -8.98 -5.03 12.77
CA GLY A 301 -8.40 -5.01 14.11
C GLY A 301 -7.96 -3.60 14.47
N ILE A 302 -8.24 -3.17 15.70
CA ILE A 302 -7.94 -1.82 16.18
C ILE A 302 -6.83 -1.91 17.21
N VAL A 303 -5.64 -1.43 16.87
CA VAL A 303 -4.46 -1.41 17.74
C VAL A 303 -4.34 -0.04 18.39
N ASP A 304 -4.31 0.00 19.72
CA ASP A 304 -4.12 1.23 20.50
C ASP A 304 -2.64 1.45 20.82
N GLN A 305 -2.07 2.51 20.26
CA GLN A 305 -0.65 2.83 20.43
C GLN A 305 -0.32 3.48 21.78
N LYS A 306 -1.32 3.88 22.57
CA LYS A 306 -1.10 4.30 23.96
C LYS A 306 -0.86 3.11 24.87
N THR A 307 -1.69 2.08 24.73
CA THR A 307 -1.68 0.91 25.62
C THR A 307 -0.89 -0.27 25.06
N MET A 308 -0.47 -0.19 23.79
CA MET A 308 0.19 -1.26 23.04
C MET A 308 -0.62 -2.56 23.02
N LYS A 309 -1.95 -2.45 22.88
CA LYS A 309 -2.89 -3.56 22.96
C LYS A 309 -3.93 -3.50 21.83
N LEU A 310 -4.57 -4.63 21.57
CA LEU A 310 -5.74 -4.68 20.71
C LEU A 310 -6.95 -4.09 21.45
N ALA A 311 -7.45 -2.95 20.97
CA ALA A 311 -8.60 -2.26 21.55
C ALA A 311 -9.94 -2.88 21.13
N ALA A 312 -10.06 -3.33 19.87
CA ALA A 312 -11.30 -3.87 19.34
C ALA A 312 -11.10 -4.69 18.06
N LYS A 313 -12.16 -5.41 17.66
CA LYS A 313 -12.30 -6.01 16.33
C LYS A 313 -13.66 -5.63 15.75
N VAL A 314 -13.66 -5.12 14.53
CA VAL A 314 -14.88 -4.75 13.79
C VAL A 314 -15.11 -5.75 12.67
N PHE A 315 -16.08 -6.64 12.83
CA PHE A 315 -16.40 -7.66 11.81
C PHE A 315 -17.14 -7.06 10.61
N THR A 316 -16.50 -7.05 9.44
CA THR A 316 -17.01 -6.33 8.25
C THR A 316 -18.04 -7.15 7.46
N GLY A 317 -18.16 -8.43 7.74
CA GLY A 317 -19.15 -9.34 7.16
C GLY A 317 -18.51 -10.57 6.53
N LYS A 318 -19.22 -11.70 6.55
CA LYS A 318 -18.70 -12.98 6.07
C LYS A 318 -18.20 -12.88 4.62
N LYS A 319 -16.97 -13.34 4.39
CA LYS A 319 -16.24 -13.27 3.11
C LYS A 319 -16.04 -11.85 2.59
N SER A 320 -16.11 -10.80 3.40
CA SER A 320 -15.87 -9.43 2.92
C SER A 320 -14.43 -9.20 2.49
N LYS A 321 -13.45 -9.84 3.17
CA LYS A 321 -12.02 -9.55 3.02
C LYS A 321 -11.77 -8.04 2.95
N PRO A 322 -11.89 -7.32 4.08
CA PRO A 322 -11.80 -5.87 4.06
C PRO A 322 -10.48 -5.42 3.45
N HIS A 323 -10.53 -4.41 2.60
CA HIS A 323 -9.39 -3.79 1.96
C HIS A 323 -9.59 -2.27 1.99
N PRO A 324 -9.00 -1.59 2.98
CA PRO A 324 -9.14 -0.16 3.12
C PRO A 324 -8.23 0.61 2.16
N GLY A 325 -7.09 0.01 1.74
CA GLY A 325 -5.97 0.80 1.25
C GLY A 325 -5.51 1.77 2.34
N GLN A 326 -5.54 3.07 2.06
CA GLN A 326 -5.31 4.12 3.06
C GLN A 326 -6.53 4.40 3.97
N GLY A 327 -7.67 3.75 3.71
CA GLY A 327 -8.88 3.89 4.50
C GLY A 327 -9.45 5.30 4.50
N SER A 328 -10.47 5.51 5.35
CA SER A 328 -11.04 6.83 5.57
C SER A 328 -11.45 6.97 7.01
N SER A 329 -11.08 8.10 7.63
CA SER A 329 -11.57 8.54 8.93
C SER A 329 -12.07 9.97 8.78
N TRP A 330 -13.20 10.31 9.41
CA TRP A 330 -13.72 11.68 9.38
C TRP A 330 -14.66 11.92 10.54
N PHE A 331 -14.82 13.19 10.92
CA PHE A 331 -15.86 13.59 11.86
C PHE A 331 -17.18 13.81 11.12
N ASN A 332 -18.23 13.06 11.49
CA ASN A 332 -19.58 13.27 10.99
C ASN A 332 -20.31 14.27 11.89
N LYS A 333 -20.68 15.42 11.34
CA LYS A 333 -21.28 16.54 12.07
C LYS A 333 -22.71 16.22 12.51
N LYS A 334 -23.49 15.53 11.68
CA LYS A 334 -24.88 15.17 12.01
C LYS A 334 -24.99 14.19 13.19
N MET A 335 -24.08 13.25 13.29
CA MET A 335 -24.04 12.25 14.36
C MET A 335 -23.22 12.70 15.56
N GLY A 336 -22.37 13.72 15.42
CA GLY A 336 -21.44 14.17 16.44
C GLY A 336 -20.39 13.09 16.79
N LYS A 337 -19.95 12.29 15.82
CA LYS A 337 -19.07 11.13 16.06
C LYS A 337 -17.94 11.06 15.02
N GLN A 338 -16.78 10.56 15.45
CA GLN A 338 -15.77 10.11 14.48
C GLN A 338 -16.25 8.82 13.84
N LEU A 339 -16.18 8.76 12.52
CA LEU A 339 -16.45 7.59 11.71
C LEU A 339 -15.19 7.13 10.99
N ASN A 340 -15.19 5.86 10.62
CA ASN A 340 -14.12 5.20 9.88
C ASN A 340 -14.75 4.28 8.84
N ALA A 341 -14.06 4.07 7.72
CA ALA A 341 -14.55 3.23 6.64
C ALA A 341 -13.48 2.33 6.02
N THR A 342 -13.93 1.15 5.60
CA THR A 342 -13.23 0.22 4.70
C THR A 342 -14.22 -0.28 3.67
N GLN A 343 -13.72 -0.84 2.57
CA GLN A 343 -14.55 -1.56 1.63
C GLN A 343 -14.18 -3.04 1.54
N SER A 344 -15.05 -3.81 0.88
CA SER A 344 -14.92 -5.25 0.67
C SER A 344 -14.29 -5.54 -0.70
N MET A 345 -13.32 -6.44 -0.75
CA MET A 345 -12.73 -6.89 -2.03
C MET A 345 -13.66 -7.83 -2.79
N ASN A 346 -14.43 -8.64 -2.07
CA ASN A 346 -15.13 -9.77 -2.66
C ASN A 346 -16.55 -9.40 -3.17
N PHE A 347 -17.09 -8.26 -2.76
CA PHE A 347 -18.42 -7.80 -3.16
C PHE A 347 -18.61 -6.32 -2.83
N GLY A 348 -19.57 -5.67 -3.48
CA GLY A 348 -19.81 -4.24 -3.34
C GLY A 348 -20.42 -3.82 -2.02
N GLN A 349 -19.57 -3.42 -1.08
CA GLN A 349 -19.98 -2.90 0.21
C GLN A 349 -18.87 -2.04 0.84
N VAL A 350 -19.23 -0.82 1.26
CA VAL A 350 -18.45 0.01 2.17
C VAL A 350 -19.01 -0.16 3.58
N VAL A 351 -18.17 -0.45 4.56
CA VAL A 351 -18.55 -0.64 5.97
C VAL A 351 -18.07 0.57 6.77
N ILE A 352 -18.96 1.17 7.54
CA ILE A 352 -18.70 2.39 8.31
C ILE A 352 -18.95 2.12 9.79
N TRP A 353 -17.99 2.47 10.65
CA TRP A 353 -18.07 2.30 12.10
C TRP A 353 -17.61 3.55 12.86
N THR A 354 -17.99 3.61 14.15
CA THR A 354 -17.68 4.71 15.06
C THR A 354 -16.33 4.55 15.75
N SER A 355 -15.69 5.66 16.10
CA SER A 355 -14.59 5.72 17.07
C SER A 355 -14.82 6.89 18.05
N PRO A 356 -14.61 6.72 19.37
CA PRO A 356 -14.47 5.44 20.07
C PRO A 356 -15.79 4.62 20.01
N GLY A 357 -15.72 3.36 20.44
CA GLY A 357 -16.87 2.46 20.52
C GLY A 357 -16.91 1.37 19.46
N TRP A 358 -16.29 1.59 18.29
CA TRP A 358 -16.00 0.56 17.28
C TRP A 358 -17.24 -0.20 16.77
N LYS A 359 -18.40 0.47 16.78
CA LYS A 359 -19.68 -0.11 16.34
C LYS A 359 -19.97 0.29 14.89
N ILE A 360 -20.34 -0.69 14.07
CA ILE A 360 -20.81 -0.46 12.70
C ILE A 360 -22.12 0.33 12.76
N VAL A 361 -22.18 1.41 11.99
CA VAL A 361 -23.36 2.28 11.88
C VAL A 361 -24.00 2.22 10.49
N LYS A 362 -23.24 1.85 9.46
CA LYS A 362 -23.76 1.74 8.10
C LYS A 362 -22.98 0.72 7.28
N LYS A 363 -23.69 0.09 6.35
CA LYS A 363 -23.13 -0.66 5.22
C LYS A 363 -23.72 -0.09 3.94
N VAL A 364 -22.91 0.56 3.13
CA VAL A 364 -23.34 1.20 1.87
C VAL A 364 -23.06 0.23 0.73
N LYS A 365 -24.08 -0.09 -0.08
CA LYS A 365 -23.91 -0.99 -1.23
C LYS A 365 -23.20 -0.26 -2.38
N THR A 366 -22.26 -0.94 -3.02
CA THR A 366 -21.62 -0.50 -4.27
C THR A 366 -21.79 -1.57 -5.34
N ALA A 367 -21.41 -1.28 -6.60
CA ALA A 367 -21.66 -2.18 -7.73
C ALA A 367 -20.72 -3.40 -7.81
N GLY A 368 -19.61 -3.40 -7.08
CA GLY A 368 -18.61 -4.47 -7.11
C GLY A 368 -17.58 -4.32 -6.00
N GLY A 369 -16.78 -5.37 -5.80
CA GLY A 369 -15.66 -5.30 -4.86
C GLY A 369 -14.63 -4.25 -5.27
N GLY A 370 -13.94 -3.67 -4.30
CA GLY A 370 -12.96 -2.60 -4.54
C GLY A 370 -11.67 -2.78 -3.75
N LEU A 371 -10.69 -1.92 -4.02
CA LEU A 371 -9.41 -1.84 -3.32
C LEU A 371 -9.24 -0.58 -2.44
N PHE A 372 -9.68 0.59 -2.89
CA PHE A 372 -9.51 1.83 -2.15
C PHE A 372 -10.82 2.54 -1.77
N VAL A 373 -10.85 3.00 -0.52
CA VAL A 373 -11.81 3.98 0.00
C VAL A 373 -11.00 5.16 0.56
N GLY A 374 -11.46 6.39 0.38
CA GLY A 374 -10.72 7.57 0.82
C GLY A 374 -11.57 8.83 0.89
N THR A 375 -10.99 9.89 1.48
CA THR A 375 -11.60 11.22 1.53
C THR A 375 -10.53 12.30 1.70
N GLY A 376 -10.93 13.57 1.65
CA GLY A 376 -10.11 14.73 2.02
C GLY A 376 -10.95 15.73 2.83
N GLU A 377 -10.32 16.69 3.52
CA GLU A 377 -11.02 17.61 4.44
C GLU A 377 -12.11 18.43 3.73
N ASP A 378 -11.82 18.94 2.53
CA ASP A 378 -12.66 19.92 1.82
C ASP A 378 -13.78 19.29 0.97
N THR A 379 -13.80 17.97 0.82
CA THR A 379 -14.86 17.28 0.05
C THR A 379 -16.01 16.84 0.95
N PRO A 380 -17.29 16.94 0.52
CA PRO A 380 -18.41 16.39 1.26
C PRO A 380 -18.53 14.86 1.14
N TRP A 381 -17.67 14.22 0.33
CA TRP A 381 -17.78 12.79 0.02
C TRP A 381 -16.61 11.95 0.53
N ILE A 382 -16.92 10.70 0.80
CA ILE A 382 -15.97 9.59 0.77
C ILE A 382 -16.11 8.96 -0.61
N TRP A 383 -15.00 8.61 -1.24
CA TRP A 383 -15.00 7.87 -2.49
C TRP A 383 -14.65 6.40 -2.25
N ALA A 384 -15.25 5.50 -3.04
CA ALA A 384 -15.03 4.05 -2.98
C ALA A 384 -15.02 3.47 -4.40
N ASP A 385 -13.92 2.84 -4.79
CA ASP A 385 -13.82 2.21 -6.12
C ASP A 385 -14.56 0.86 -6.20
N CYS A 386 -14.73 0.36 -7.42
CA CYS A 386 -15.27 -0.98 -7.69
C CYS A 386 -14.31 -1.82 -8.54
N VAL A 387 -12.98 -1.59 -8.44
CA VAL A 387 -11.99 -2.07 -9.43
C VAL A 387 -11.91 -3.60 -9.57
N LEU A 388 -12.40 -4.37 -8.59
CA LEU A 388 -12.48 -5.84 -8.64
C LEU A 388 -13.86 -6.36 -9.10
N GLY A 389 -14.79 -5.45 -9.40
CA GLY A 389 -16.11 -5.76 -9.92
C GLY A 389 -16.09 -6.28 -11.36
N LYS A 390 -17.27 -6.68 -11.84
CA LYS A 390 -17.49 -7.16 -13.21
C LYS A 390 -17.07 -6.11 -14.26
N PRO A 391 -16.84 -6.52 -15.52
CA PRO A 391 -16.60 -5.61 -16.65
C PRO A 391 -17.59 -4.44 -16.79
N ALA A 392 -18.83 -4.59 -16.32
CA ALA A 392 -19.83 -3.52 -16.34
C ALA A 392 -19.70 -2.49 -15.19
N ASN A 393 -18.84 -2.74 -14.19
CA ASN A 393 -18.79 -2.01 -12.93
C ASN A 393 -17.38 -1.62 -12.47
N TYR A 394 -16.32 -2.23 -13.00
CA TYR A 394 -14.94 -2.00 -12.53
C TYR A 394 -14.48 -0.55 -12.64
N ASN A 395 -15.08 0.21 -13.55
CA ASN A 395 -14.77 1.59 -13.87
C ASN A 395 -15.66 2.60 -13.13
N LYS A 396 -16.38 2.17 -12.10
CA LYS A 396 -17.24 3.02 -11.26
C LYS A 396 -16.57 3.38 -9.94
N VAL A 397 -16.75 4.62 -9.51
CA VAL A 397 -16.36 5.14 -8.19
C VAL A 397 -17.57 5.78 -7.53
N TYR A 398 -17.90 5.34 -6.32
CA TYR A 398 -19.05 5.79 -5.55
C TYR A 398 -18.66 6.95 -4.65
N LEU A 399 -19.37 8.08 -4.76
CA LEU A 399 -19.22 9.23 -3.86
C LEU A 399 -20.34 9.18 -2.81
N ILE A 400 -19.96 8.81 -1.58
CA ILE A 400 -20.84 8.65 -0.42
C ILE A 400 -20.79 9.93 0.41
N ASN A 401 -21.92 10.57 0.65
CA ASN A 401 -21.97 11.79 1.44
C ASN A 401 -21.57 11.52 2.90
N LYS A 402 -20.58 12.26 3.41
CA LYS A 402 -20.01 12.09 4.75
C LYS A 402 -21.00 12.23 5.88
N GLU A 403 -22.05 13.03 5.67
CA GLU A 403 -23.03 13.39 6.69
C GLU A 403 -24.23 12.46 6.69
N THR A 404 -24.76 12.10 5.51
CA THR A 404 -25.94 11.21 5.39
C THR A 404 -25.58 9.73 5.32
N LEU A 405 -24.32 9.41 4.97
CA LEU A 405 -23.84 8.04 4.72
C LEU A 405 -24.60 7.32 3.59
N GLU A 406 -25.14 8.09 2.65
CA GLU A 406 -25.80 7.59 1.45
C GLU A 406 -24.96 7.92 0.20
N THR A 407 -25.03 7.06 -0.80
CA THR A 407 -24.42 7.35 -2.11
C THR A 407 -25.12 8.56 -2.72
N ASP A 408 -24.34 9.59 -3.05
CA ASP A 408 -24.82 10.84 -3.62
C ASP A 408 -24.56 10.89 -5.13
N ARG A 409 -23.36 10.47 -5.55
CA ARG A 409 -22.94 10.47 -6.94
C ARG A 409 -22.17 9.20 -7.29
N ILE A 410 -22.12 8.88 -8.57
CA ILE A 410 -21.27 7.83 -9.14
C ILE A 410 -20.45 8.45 -10.27
N ILE A 411 -19.13 8.31 -10.20
CA ILE A 411 -18.22 8.60 -11.31
C ILE A 411 -18.07 7.31 -12.11
N GLU A 412 -18.30 7.37 -13.41
CA GLU A 412 -18.06 6.25 -14.33
C GLU A 412 -17.10 6.70 -15.43
N VAL A 413 -15.98 5.99 -15.63
CA VAL A 413 -14.98 6.36 -16.64
C VAL A 413 -14.89 5.27 -17.70
N GLY A 414 -15.45 5.54 -18.88
CA GLY A 414 -15.33 4.66 -20.04
C GLY A 414 -14.08 4.95 -20.88
N LYS A 415 -13.92 4.21 -21.99
CA LYS A 415 -12.78 4.38 -22.91
C LYS A 415 -12.77 5.72 -23.68
N LYS A 416 -13.95 6.34 -23.84
CA LYS A 416 -14.12 7.58 -24.64
C LYS A 416 -14.75 8.71 -23.85
N LYS A 417 -15.59 8.39 -22.88
CA LYS A 417 -16.36 9.35 -22.11
C LYS A 417 -16.30 9.00 -20.64
N GLY A 418 -16.29 10.01 -19.79
CA GLY A 418 -16.60 9.85 -18.38
C GLY A 418 -17.91 10.54 -18.02
N HIS A 419 -18.58 10.04 -17.00
CA HIS A 419 -19.87 10.52 -16.52
C HIS A 419 -19.84 10.78 -15.01
N LEU A 420 -20.49 11.85 -14.59
CA LEU A 420 -20.91 12.06 -13.21
C LEU A 420 -22.42 11.81 -13.15
N ILE A 421 -22.84 10.84 -12.37
CA ILE A 421 -24.22 10.34 -12.32
C ILE A 421 -24.82 10.65 -10.95
N ASP A 422 -26.05 11.15 -10.91
CA ASP A 422 -26.84 11.23 -9.68
C ASP A 422 -27.23 9.82 -9.23
N ALA A 423 -26.83 9.43 -8.03
CA ALA A 423 -26.96 8.04 -7.58
C ALA A 423 -28.42 7.63 -7.30
N LYS A 424 -29.34 8.59 -7.12
CA LYS A 424 -30.75 8.31 -6.80
C LYS A 424 -31.60 8.19 -8.05
N SER A 425 -31.43 9.13 -8.98
CA SER A 425 -32.22 9.20 -10.22
C SER A 425 -31.58 8.45 -11.38
N GLY A 426 -30.27 8.18 -11.34
CA GLY A 426 -29.51 7.64 -12.46
C GLY A 426 -29.24 8.64 -13.58
N LYS A 427 -29.59 9.92 -13.40
CA LYS A 427 -29.38 10.97 -14.40
C LYS A 427 -27.89 11.30 -14.53
N VAL A 428 -27.39 11.38 -15.76
CA VAL A 428 -26.06 11.95 -16.05
C VAL A 428 -26.11 13.45 -15.80
N LEU A 429 -25.31 13.91 -14.83
CA LEU A 429 -25.18 15.31 -14.44
C LEU A 429 -24.10 16.02 -15.24
N GLN A 430 -23.00 15.31 -15.56
CA GLN A 430 -21.89 15.82 -16.37
C GLN A 430 -21.31 14.70 -17.23
N GLU A 431 -20.79 15.08 -18.39
CA GLU A 431 -20.06 14.22 -19.32
C GLU A 431 -18.77 14.91 -19.75
N TRP A 432 -17.66 14.17 -19.86
CA TRP A 432 -16.40 14.68 -20.39
C TRP A 432 -15.72 13.67 -21.31
N ASP A 433 -14.76 14.14 -22.12
CA ASP A 433 -13.93 13.31 -22.98
C ASP A 433 -12.85 12.59 -22.17
N ALA A 434 -12.91 11.26 -22.14
CA ALA A 434 -11.95 10.42 -21.43
C ALA A 434 -10.72 10.07 -22.31
N THR A 435 -10.66 10.57 -23.55
CA THR A 435 -9.52 10.39 -24.45
C THR A 435 -8.46 11.47 -24.33
N GLN A 436 -8.58 12.38 -23.35
CA GLN A 436 -7.59 13.40 -23.00
C GLN A 436 -6.36 12.77 -22.30
N HIS A 437 -5.70 11.86 -23.01
CA HIS A 437 -4.48 11.17 -22.62
C HIS A 437 -3.50 11.26 -23.78
N GLU A 438 -2.24 11.59 -23.49
CA GLU A 438 -1.18 11.51 -24.48
C GLU A 438 -0.75 10.04 -24.60
N LYS A 439 -0.83 9.48 -25.81
CA LYS A 439 -0.25 8.16 -26.06
C LYS A 439 1.26 8.31 -26.19
N VAL A 440 1.96 8.10 -25.09
CA VAL A 440 3.42 8.03 -25.10
C VAL A 440 3.82 6.64 -25.62
N ALA A 441 4.71 6.60 -26.61
CA ALA A 441 5.27 5.34 -27.09
C ALA A 441 6.07 4.68 -25.95
N VAL A 442 5.49 3.65 -25.33
CA VAL A 442 6.21 2.81 -24.38
C VAL A 442 7.06 1.85 -25.20
N ASN A 443 8.35 2.15 -25.33
CA ASN A 443 9.31 1.14 -25.73
C ASN A 443 9.32 0.10 -24.61
N GLU A 444 8.58 -0.99 -24.76
CA GLU A 444 8.69 -2.19 -23.92
C GLU A 444 10.14 -2.68 -24.00
N LYS A 445 11.00 -2.14 -23.14
CA LYS A 445 12.33 -2.69 -22.92
C LYS A 445 12.11 -3.97 -22.14
N THR A 446 12.60 -5.07 -22.68
CA THR A 446 12.77 -6.35 -21.99
C THR A 446 13.17 -6.13 -20.54
N PHE A 447 12.53 -6.88 -19.63
CA PHE A 447 12.72 -6.85 -18.17
C PHE A 447 14.15 -6.39 -17.81
N GLY A 448 14.24 -5.27 -17.07
CA GLY A 448 15.50 -4.56 -16.87
C GLY A 448 16.64 -5.44 -16.39
N LYS A 449 17.87 -5.12 -16.82
CA LYS A 449 19.14 -5.74 -16.38
C LYS A 449 19.48 -5.46 -14.90
N GLU A 450 18.48 -5.32 -14.04
CA GLU A 450 18.70 -5.10 -12.61
C GLU A 450 19.43 -6.33 -12.04
N LYS A 451 20.51 -6.11 -11.27
CA LYS A 451 21.10 -7.15 -10.43
C LYS A 451 20.09 -7.50 -9.34
N ILE A 452 19.17 -8.40 -9.65
CA ILE A 452 18.41 -9.12 -8.64
C ILE A 452 19.45 -9.85 -7.78
N LEU A 453 19.32 -9.78 -6.45
CA LEU A 453 20.17 -10.57 -5.55
C LEU A 453 20.23 -12.01 -6.07
N PRO A 454 21.42 -12.56 -6.36
CA PRO A 454 21.51 -13.88 -6.96
C PRO A 454 20.82 -14.88 -6.03
N MET A 455 19.87 -15.64 -6.60
CA MET A 455 19.34 -16.83 -5.95
C MET A 455 20.53 -17.76 -5.63
N PRO A 456 20.60 -18.37 -4.44
CA PRO A 456 21.69 -19.27 -4.11
C PRO A 456 21.83 -20.35 -5.20
N THR A 457 23.04 -20.48 -5.76
CA THR A 457 23.34 -21.44 -6.84
C THR A 457 23.33 -22.90 -6.41
N LYS A 458 23.10 -23.18 -5.12
CA LYS A 458 22.89 -24.53 -4.59
C LYS A 458 21.61 -24.56 -3.77
N LEU A 459 20.59 -25.20 -4.33
CA LEU A 459 19.48 -25.76 -3.58
C LEU A 459 20.05 -26.95 -2.80
N GLY A 460 20.13 -26.83 -1.48
CA GLY A 460 20.63 -27.87 -0.59
C GLY A 460 19.71 -29.11 -0.58
N ALA A 461 20.37 -30.26 -0.41
CA ALA A 461 19.90 -31.65 -0.38
C ALA A 461 18.48 -31.92 0.13
#